data_AF-W1V6U2-F1
#
_entry.id   AF-W1V6U2-F1
#
_cell.length_a   1.000
_cell.length_b   1.000
_cell.length_c   1.000
_cell.angle_alpha   90.00
_cell.angle_beta   90.00
_cell.angle_gamma   90.00
#
_symmetry.space_group_name_H-M   'P 1'
#
loop_
_entity.id
_entity.type
_entity.pdbx_description
1 polymer ?
#
loop_
_entity_poly.entity_id
_entity_poly.type
_entity_poly.pdbx_seq_one_letter_code
_entity_poly.pdbx_strand_id
1 'polypeptide(L)' 'MSDETTPISEQTHDRIQPVDLQMEMQRSYLDYAMSVIVGRALPDVRDGLKPVHRRVLYAMYDGGY' A
#
# COMPACT_ATOMS: atom_id res chain seq x y z
N MET A 1 28.99 -28.89 43.09
CA MET A 1 29.63 -27.63 42.67
C MET A 1 30.38 -27.97 41.38
N SER A 2 29.99 -27.56 40.18
CA SER A 2 28.96 -26.64 39.72
C SER A 2 28.71 -27.04 38.25
N ASP A 3 27.56 -27.62 37.93
CA ASP A 3 27.18 -27.84 36.52
C ASP A 3 26.62 -26.51 36.00
N GLU A 4 27.42 -25.87 35.17
CA GLU A 4 27.13 -24.60 34.53
C GLU A 4 25.95 -24.78 33.56
N THR A 5 24.81 -24.21 33.93
CA THR A 5 23.61 -24.19 33.08
C THR A 5 23.84 -23.15 31.98
N THR A 6 24.34 -23.57 30.81
CA THR A 6 24.43 -22.69 29.65
C THR A 6 23.01 -22.25 29.24
N PRO A 7 22.72 -20.94 29.13
CA PRO A 7 21.40 -20.48 28.75
C PRO A 7 21.13 -20.80 27.27
N ILE A 8 19.93 -21.33 27.04
CA ILE A 8 19.21 -21.46 25.77
C ILE A 8 19.55 -20.32 24.81
N SER A 9 20.13 -20.65 23.65
CA SER A 9 20.44 -19.69 22.59
C SER A 9 19.16 -18.98 22.13
N GLU A 10 19.14 -17.66 22.29
CA GLU A 10 18.12 -16.75 21.79
C GLU A 10 17.88 -16.97 20.29
N GLN A 11 16.69 -17.48 19.94
CA GLN A 11 16.25 -17.50 18.55
C GLN A 11 15.66 -16.13 18.20
N THR A 12 16.50 -15.25 17.68
CA THR A 12 16.09 -13.97 17.07
C THR A 12 15.44 -14.22 15.70
N HIS A 13 14.32 -14.95 15.66
CA HIS A 13 13.42 -14.99 14.51
C HIS A 13 12.26 -14.01 14.75
N ASP A 14 12.59 -12.74 14.97
CA ASP A 14 11.58 -11.73 15.27
C ASP A 14 11.11 -11.03 13.99
N ARG A 15 9.78 -11.03 13.77
CA ARG A 15 8.97 -10.26 12.80
C ARG A 15 8.62 -10.86 11.43
N ILE A 16 8.69 -12.17 11.21
CA ILE A 16 8.03 -12.75 10.02
C ILE A 16 6.64 -13.23 10.44
N GLN A 17 5.59 -12.52 10.00
CA GLN A 17 4.21 -12.96 10.18
C GLN A 17 3.79 -13.80 8.96
N PRO A 18 3.55 -15.11 9.12
CA PRO A 18 3.00 -15.90 8.03
C PRO A 18 1.58 -15.43 7.72
N VAL A 19 1.32 -15.15 6.45
CA VAL A 19 -0.02 -14.77 5.95
C VAL A 19 -0.54 -15.85 5.02
N ASP A 20 -1.85 -16.09 5.04
CA ASP A 20 -2.47 -16.99 4.08
C ASP A 20 -2.46 -16.36 2.68
N LEU A 21 -1.98 -17.12 1.69
CA LEU A 21 -1.81 -16.62 0.32
C LEU A 21 -3.15 -16.25 -0.31
N GLN A 22 -4.21 -17.04 -0.09
CA GLN A 22 -5.52 -16.79 -0.70
C GLN A 22 -6.12 -15.48 -0.15
N MET A 23 -6.06 -15.31 1.17
CA MET A 23 -6.50 -14.09 1.84
C MET A 23 -5.72 -12.85 1.36
N GLU A 24 -4.39 -12.94 1.27
CA GLU A 24 -3.54 -11.81 0.88
C GLU A 24 -3.74 -11.43 -0.60
N MET A 25 -3.90 -12.42 -1.48
CA MET A 25 -4.18 -12.19 -2.89
C MET A 25 -5.54 -11.49 -3.11
N GLN A 26 -6.58 -11.94 -2.41
CA GLN A 26 -7.90 -11.31 -2.49
C GLN A 26 -7.86 -9.86 -2.00
N ARG A 27 -7.20 -9.63 -0.86
CA ARG A 27 -7.05 -8.30 -0.28
C ARG A 27 -6.28 -7.37 -1.22
N SER A 28 -5.10 -7.79 -1.68
CA SER A 28 -4.26 -7.00 -2.59
C SER A 28 -4.98 -6.68 -3.91
N TYR A 29 -5.76 -7.64 -4.42
CA TYR A 29 -6.57 -7.42 -5.62
C TYR A 29 -7.64 -6.35 -5.39
N LEU A 30 -8.38 -6.44 -4.29
CA LEU A 30 -9.42 -5.46 -3.96
C LEU A 30 -8.84 -4.06 -3.70
N ASP A 31 -7.73 -3.98 -2.96
CA ASP A 31 -7.07 -2.71 -2.65
C ASP A 31 -6.57 -2.04 -3.94
N TYR A 32 -5.97 -2.81 -4.85
CA TYR A 32 -5.55 -2.30 -6.15
C TYR A 32 -6.75 -1.87 -7.01
N ALA A 33 -7.77 -2.72 -7.12
CA ALA A 33 -8.96 -2.44 -7.93
C ALA A 33 -9.66 -1.16 -7.46
N MET A 34 -9.86 -0.99 -6.16
CA MET A 34 -10.46 0.21 -5.57
C MET A 34 -9.60 1.45 -5.82
N SER A 35 -8.27 1.34 -5.65
CA SER A 35 -7.35 2.45 -5.93
C SER A 35 -7.41 2.92 -7.38
N VAL A 36 -7.58 1.97 -8.32
CA VAL A 36 -7.65 2.26 -9.76
C VAL A 36 -8.97 2.92 -10.10
N ILE A 37 -10.09 2.36 -9.61
CA ILE A 37 -11.44 2.87 -9.89
C ILE A 37 -11.57 4.32 -9.43
N VAL A 38 -11.20 4.59 -8.18
CA VAL A 38 -11.37 5.92 -7.57
C VAL A 38 -10.27 6.90 -7.98
N GLY A 39 -9.02 6.44 -8.06
CA GLY A 39 -7.86 7.33 -8.16
C GLY A 39 -7.29 7.52 -9.56
N ARG A 40 -7.77 6.77 -10.58
CA ARG A 40 -7.19 6.82 -11.93
C ARG A 40 -8.20 6.66 -13.06
N ALA A 41 -9.12 5.71 -12.96
CA ALA A 41 -9.88 5.21 -14.12
C ALA A 41 -11.17 6.00 -14.39
N LEU A 42 -11.97 6.30 -13.35
CA LEU A 42 -13.24 6.99 -13.52
C LEU A 42 -13.07 8.52 -13.42
N PRO A 43 -13.73 9.29 -14.30
CA PRO A 43 -13.79 10.74 -14.17
C PRO A 43 -14.73 11.17 -13.03
N ASP A 44 -14.45 12.33 -12.43
CA ASP A 44 -15.34 12.93 -11.45
C ASP A 44 -16.60 13.48 -12.16
N VAL A 45 -17.77 13.27 -11.57
CA VAL A 45 -19.07 13.66 -12.14
C VAL A 45 -19.23 15.17 -12.29
N ARG A 46 -18.49 15.96 -11.49
CA ARG A 46 -18.62 17.41 -11.45
C ARG A 46 -17.96 18.10 -12.65
N ASP A 47 -16.80 17.59 -13.05
CA ASP A 47 -15.94 18.21 -14.07
C ASP A 47 -15.66 17.28 -15.27
N GLY A 48 -16.00 15.99 -15.18
CA GLY A 48 -15.69 14.99 -16.20
C GLY A 48 -14.19 14.68 -16.33
N LEU A 49 -13.35 15.18 -15.42
CA LEU A 49 -11.89 15.09 -15.52
C LEU A 49 -11.35 13.89 -14.73
N LYS A 50 -10.40 13.20 -15.34
CA LYS A 50 -9.57 12.22 -14.62
C LYS A 50 -8.57 12.95 -13.71
N PRO A 51 -8.10 12.32 -12.61
CA PRO A 51 -7.16 12.94 -11.67
C PRO A 51 -5.88 13.50 -12.31
N VAL A 52 -5.41 12.90 -13.42
CA VAL A 52 -4.24 13.40 -14.17
C VAL A 52 -4.50 14.76 -14.82
N HIS A 53 -5.69 14.99 -15.39
CA HIS A 53 -6.03 16.25 -16.04
C HIS A 53 -6.10 17.39 -15.02
N ARG A 54 -6.73 17.14 -13.87
CA ARG A 54 -6.83 18.11 -12.77
C ARG A 54 -5.45 18.56 -12.28
N ARG A 55 -4.49 17.63 -12.15
CA ARG A 55 -3.11 17.95 -11.75
C ARG A 55 -2.38 18.80 -12.78
N VAL A 56 -2.53 18.48 -14.07
CA VAL A 56 -1.90 19.27 -15.15
C VAL A 56 -2.46 20.68 -15.18
N LEU A 57 -3.79 20.84 -15.18
CA LEU A 57 -4.44 22.15 -15.19
C LEU A 57 -4.06 22.98 -13.97
N TYR A 58 -4.04 22.37 -12.78
CA TYR A 58 -3.61 23.05 -11.56
C TYR A 58 -2.14 23.48 -11.62
N ALA A 59 -1.25 22.62 -12.11
CA ALA A 59 0.18 22.95 -12.24
C ALA A 59 0.42 24.09 -13.26
N MET A 60 -0.37 24.15 -14.33
CA MET A 60 -0.31 25.26 -15.29
C MET A 60 -0.75 26.58 -14.66
N TYR A 61 -1.84 26.56 -13.88
CA TYR A 61 -2.34 27.72 -13.14
C TYR A 61 -1.35 28.21 -12.08
N ASP A 62 -0.79 27.31 -11.27
CA ASP A 62 0.19 27.62 -10.23
C ASP A 62 1.53 28.12 -10.82
N GLY A 63 1.87 27.64 -12.02
CA GLY A 63 3.06 28.07 -12.78
C GLY A 63 2.96 29.45 -13.43
N GLY A 64 1.81 30.13 -13.34
CA GLY A 64 1.64 31.50 -13.83
C GLY A 64 1.44 31.64 -15.35
N TYR A 65 0.92 30.61 -16.02
CA TYR A 65 0.44 30.67 -17.40
C TYR A 65 -1.03 31.06 -17.50
#